data_AF-A0A7J7G7C7-F1
#
_entry.id   AF-A0A7J7G7C7-F1
#
_cell.length_a   1.000
_cell.length_b   1.000
_cell.length_c   1.000
_cell.angle_alpha   90.00
_cell.angle_beta   90.00
_cell.angle_gamma   90.00
#
_symmetry.space_group_name_H-M   'P 1'
#
loop_
_entity.id
_entity.type
_entity.pdbx_description
1 polymer ?
#
loop_
_entity_poly.entity_id
_entity_poly.type
_entity_poly.pdbx_seq_one_letter_code
_entity_poly.pdbx_strand_id
1 'polypeptide(L)'
;MVLEDVRPYLISDGGNVDVVSVADGVISLKLQGACGSCPSSTTTMKMGIERVLKEKFGDAVKDIRQVYDDDHTSETTVEAVNGHLDILRPAIKNYGGSVQVLSVEGGDCLVKYVGPDSIGSGVKAAIKERFPDITNVVFTG
;
A
#
# COMPACT_ATOMS: atom_id res chain seq x y z
N MET A 1 -26.00 21.59 2.00
CA MET A 1 -26.42 20.87 0.78
C MET A 1 -25.35 21.15 -0.27
N VAL A 2 -24.29 20.33 -0.30
CA VAL A 2 -23.14 20.43 -1.23
C VAL A 2 -22.63 19.01 -1.51
N LEU A 3 -22.64 18.17 -0.48
CA LEU A 3 -22.32 16.74 -0.55
C LEU A 3 -23.16 15.95 -1.58
N GLU A 4 -24.43 16.29 -1.78
CA GLU A 4 -25.33 15.56 -2.68
C GLU A 4 -25.07 15.87 -4.16
N ASP A 5 -24.61 17.09 -4.46
CA ASP A 5 -24.32 17.52 -5.83
C ASP A 5 -22.98 16.98 -6.36
N VAL A 6 -22.01 16.77 -5.46
CA VAL A 6 -20.67 16.27 -5.80
C VAL A 6 -20.67 14.78 -6.12
N ARG A 7 -21.44 13.98 -5.37
CA ARG A 7 -21.48 12.52 -5.44
C ARG A 7 -21.73 11.93 -6.84
N PRO A 8 -22.75 12.36 -7.61
CA PRO A 8 -23.04 11.75 -8.91
C PRO A 8 -21.95 12.00 -9.96
N TYR A 9 -21.22 13.13 -9.89
CA TYR A 9 -20.12 13.41 -10.81
C TYR A 9 -18.90 12.51 -10.56
N LEU A 10 -18.62 12.18 -9.30
CA LEU A 10 -17.49 11.32 -8.93
C LEU A 10 -17.70 9.85 -9.33
N ILE A 11 -18.95 9.39 -9.36
CA ILE A 11 -19.31 8.01 -9.77
C ILE A 11 -19.12 7.82 -11.29
N SER A 12 -19.18 8.90 -12.08
CA SER A 12 -19.17 8.83 -13.56
C SER A 12 -17.77 8.71 -14.18
N ASP A 13 -16.69 9.03 -13.47
CA ASP A 13 -15.31 9.08 -14.01
C ASP A 13 -14.61 7.70 -14.01
N GLY A 14 -15.34 6.60 -13.75
CA GLY A 14 -14.89 5.24 -14.05
C GLY A 14 -13.86 4.64 -13.10
N GLY A 15 -13.47 5.35 -12.03
CA GLY A 15 -12.88 4.74 -10.85
C GLY A 15 -13.74 5.03 -9.64
N ASN A 16 -13.92 4.03 -8.78
CA ASN A 16 -14.77 4.20 -7.60
C ASN A 16 -14.10 5.23 -6.67
N VAL A 17 -14.82 6.27 -6.26
CA VAL A 17 -14.34 7.27 -5.30
C VAL A 17 -15.43 7.51 -4.27
N ASP A 18 -15.07 7.34 -3.00
CA ASP A 18 -15.95 7.67 -1.88
C ASP A 18 -15.62 9.05 -1.33
N VAL A 19 -16.65 9.88 -1.16
CA VAL A 19 -16.51 11.14 -0.42
C VAL A 19 -16.54 10.83 1.07
N VAL A 20 -15.41 11.01 1.74
CA VAL A 20 -15.26 10.76 3.19
C VAL A 20 -15.80 11.94 3.99
N SER A 21 -15.43 13.17 3.61
CA SER A 21 -15.90 14.37 4.31
C SER A 21 -15.77 15.62 3.43
N VAL A 22 -16.57 16.64 3.74
CA VAL A 22 -16.46 17.98 3.15
C VAL A 22 -16.56 18.99 4.28
N ALA A 23 -15.48 19.72 4.55
CA ALA A 23 -15.40 20.70 5.63
C ALA A 23 -14.54 21.90 5.22
N ASP A 24 -15.00 23.11 5.47
CA ASP A 24 -14.27 24.38 5.24
C ASP A 24 -13.74 24.60 3.81
N GLY A 25 -14.38 23.96 2.81
CA GLY A 25 -13.94 23.97 1.41
C GLY A 25 -12.87 22.91 1.09
N VAL A 26 -12.57 22.04 2.03
CA VAL A 26 -11.69 20.87 1.86
C VAL A 26 -12.55 19.64 1.60
N ILE A 27 -12.32 18.96 0.48
CA ILE A 27 -13.02 17.72 0.12
C ILE A 27 -12.06 16.54 0.35
N SER A 28 -12.46 15.62 1.22
CA SER A 28 -11.74 14.40 1.53
C SER A 28 -12.31 13.24 0.71
N LEU A 29 -11.48 12.63 -0.12
CA LEU A 29 -11.85 11.60 -1.07
C LEU A 29 -11.04 10.32 -0.83
N LYS A 30 -11.71 9.18 -0.86
CA LYS A 30 -11.09 7.87 -0.82
C LYS A 30 -11.21 7.20 -2.19
N LEU A 31 -10.07 7.01 -2.85
CA LEU A 31 -10.05 6.30 -4.13
C LEU A 31 -10.17 4.79 -3.87
N GLN A 32 -11.05 4.14 -4.61
CA GLN A 32 -11.37 2.72 -4.51
C GLN A 32 -10.91 1.98 -5.78
N GLY A 33 -10.46 0.74 -5.64
CA GLY A 33 -9.99 -0.11 -6.75
C GLY A 33 -8.48 0.00 -7.05
N ALA A 34 -8.05 -0.52 -8.20
CA ALA A 34 -6.63 -0.66 -8.60
C ALA A 34 -5.84 0.67 -8.64
N CYS A 35 -6.54 1.81 -8.70
CA CYS A 35 -5.95 3.15 -8.64
C CYS A 35 -5.51 3.58 -7.23
N GLY A 36 -6.00 2.91 -6.18
CA GLY A 36 -5.57 3.13 -4.80
C GLY A 36 -4.25 2.45 -4.45
N SER A 37 -3.84 1.42 -5.21
CA SER A 37 -2.66 0.59 -4.92
C SER A 37 -1.43 0.87 -5.79
N CYS A 38 -1.52 1.80 -6.76
CA CYS A 38 -0.41 2.14 -7.66
C CYS A 38 -0.15 3.67 -7.68
N PRO A 39 0.96 4.17 -7.08
CA PRO A 39 1.19 5.60 -6.83
C PRO A 39 1.19 6.49 -8.09
N SER A 40 1.49 5.93 -9.26
CA SER A 40 1.48 6.66 -10.53
C SER A 40 0.06 6.92 -11.06
N SER A 41 -0.86 5.97 -10.90
CA SER A 41 -2.27 6.11 -11.33
C SER A 41 -3.07 7.02 -10.40
N THR A 42 -2.73 7.01 -9.11
CA THR A 42 -3.40 7.81 -8.07
C THR A 42 -3.25 9.31 -8.32
N THR A 43 -2.05 9.75 -8.73
CA THR A 43 -1.73 11.17 -8.96
C THR A 43 -2.54 11.76 -10.12
N THR A 44 -2.60 11.06 -11.26
CA THR A 44 -3.36 11.51 -12.45
C THR A 44 -4.84 11.59 -12.17
N MET A 45 -5.39 10.60 -11.45
CA MET A 45 -6.81 10.54 -11.12
C MET A 45 -7.22 11.65 -10.15
N LYS A 46 -6.39 11.94 -9.13
CA LYS A 46 -6.61 13.06 -8.21
C LYS A 46 -6.69 14.40 -8.95
N MET A 47 -5.76 14.65 -9.87
CA MET A 47 -5.76 15.90 -10.65
C MET A 47 -7.00 16.05 -11.53
N GLY A 48 -7.49 14.95 -12.12
CA GLY A 48 -8.74 14.96 -12.90
C GLY A 48 -9.94 15.35 -12.06
N ILE A 49 -10.08 14.71 -10.89
CA ILE A 49 -11.18 15.00 -9.95
C ILE A 49 -11.11 16.45 -9.46
N GLU A 50 -9.91 16.93 -9.13
CA GLU A 50 -9.71 18.32 -8.69
C GLU A 50 -10.14 19.33 -9.73
N ARG A 51 -9.80 19.08 -11.00
CA ARG A 51 -10.20 19.95 -12.10
C ARG A 51 -11.73 19.99 -12.24
N VAL A 52 -12.40 18.85 -12.25
CA VAL A 52 -13.87 18.78 -12.38
C VAL A 52 -14.56 19.49 -11.23
N LEU A 53 -14.08 19.29 -10.00
CA LEU A 53 -14.65 19.94 -8.82
C LEU A 53 -14.44 21.45 -8.83
N LYS A 54 -13.26 21.94 -9.21
CA LYS A 54 -13.03 23.39 -9.37
C LYS A 54 -13.85 24.00 -10.51
N GLU A 55 -14.01 23.30 -11.63
CA GLU A 55 -14.86 23.76 -12.75
C GLU A 55 -16.35 23.87 -12.33
N LYS A 56 -16.83 22.98 -11.46
CA LYS A 56 -18.24 22.94 -11.03
C LYS A 56 -18.54 23.85 -9.84
N PHE A 57 -17.64 23.94 -8.87
CA PHE A 57 -17.88 24.57 -7.58
C PHE A 57 -17.04 25.84 -7.36
N GLY A 58 -16.11 26.16 -8.27
CA GLY A 58 -15.30 27.37 -8.22
C GLY A 58 -14.55 27.51 -6.88
N ASP A 59 -14.61 28.72 -6.32
CA ASP A 59 -13.91 29.09 -5.08
C ASP A 59 -14.46 28.38 -3.82
N ALA A 60 -15.56 27.64 -3.93
CA ALA A 60 -16.07 26.82 -2.83
C ALA A 60 -15.15 25.62 -2.52
N VAL A 61 -14.31 25.22 -3.48
CA VAL A 61 -13.31 24.15 -3.32
C VAL A 61 -11.94 24.79 -3.09
N LYS A 62 -11.51 24.80 -1.83
CA LYS A 62 -10.21 25.31 -1.41
C LYS A 62 -9.10 24.27 -1.54
N ASP A 63 -9.40 23.02 -1.21
CA ASP A 63 -8.42 21.93 -1.19
C ASP A 63 -9.09 20.57 -1.41
N ILE A 64 -8.34 19.61 -1.96
CA ILE A 64 -8.78 18.23 -2.14
C ILE A 64 -7.73 17.29 -1.55
N ARG A 65 -8.18 16.56 -0.54
CA ARG A 65 -7.37 15.62 0.20
C ARG A 65 -7.76 14.21 -0.17
N GLN A 66 -6.77 13.42 -0.55
CA GLN A 66 -6.98 12.00 -0.66
C GLN A 66 -6.84 11.41 0.74
N VAL A 67 -7.91 10.81 1.23
CA VAL A 67 -7.90 9.94 2.40
C VAL A 67 -7.61 8.55 1.87
N TYR A 68 -6.45 8.04 2.22
CA TYR A 68 -6.19 6.61 2.14
C TYR A 68 -6.92 5.98 3.33
N ASP A 69 -7.46 4.77 3.18
CA ASP A 69 -7.71 3.99 4.40
C ASP A 69 -6.37 3.96 5.12
N ASP A 70 -6.37 4.46 6.35
CA ASP A 70 -5.25 4.37 7.25
C ASP A 70 -5.10 2.91 7.75
N ASP A 71 -5.06 1.97 6.80
CA ASP A 71 -4.40 0.68 6.95
C ASP A 71 -2.90 0.86 6.62
N HIS A 72 -2.36 2.01 7.06
CA HIS A 72 -0.94 2.30 7.15
C HIS A 72 -0.58 2.53 8.62
N THR A 73 -1.09 1.69 9.52
CA THR A 73 -0.17 1.17 10.54
C THR A 73 0.90 0.41 9.76
N SER A 74 2.10 0.98 9.70
CA SER A 74 3.30 0.36 9.13
C SER A 74 3.73 -0.85 9.96
N GLU A 75 2.85 -1.83 10.13
CA GLU A 75 3.19 -3.14 10.63
C GLU A 75 3.46 -4.00 9.40
N THR A 76 4.72 -4.34 9.22
CA THR A 76 5.10 -5.30 8.18
C THR A 76 4.32 -6.60 8.41
N THR A 77 3.44 -6.96 7.48
CA THR A 77 2.61 -8.17 7.58
C THR A 77 3.31 -9.39 6.97
N VAL A 78 2.87 -10.58 7.39
CA VAL A 78 3.37 -11.86 6.86
C VAL A 78 3.15 -11.94 5.35
N GLU A 79 2.01 -11.44 4.86
CA GLU A 79 1.64 -11.40 3.45
C GLU A 79 2.58 -10.51 2.65
N ALA A 80 2.91 -9.33 3.17
CA ALA A 80 3.82 -8.39 2.52
C ALA A 80 5.23 -9.00 2.36
N VAL A 81 5.76 -9.60 3.43
CA VAL A 81 7.07 -10.28 3.38
C VAL A 81 7.03 -11.49 2.45
N ASN A 82 5.97 -12.30 2.51
CA ASN A 82 5.81 -13.45 1.64
C ASN A 82 5.76 -13.07 0.15
N GLY A 83 5.03 -12.00 -0.20
CA GLY A 83 4.94 -11.52 -1.58
C GLY A 83 6.27 -11.00 -2.11
N HIS A 84 7.11 -10.41 -1.24
CA HIS A 84 8.47 -10.05 -1.64
C HIS A 84 9.35 -11.28 -1.86
N LEU A 85 9.27 -12.27 -0.95
CA LEU A 85 10.06 -13.49 -1.04
C LEU A 85 9.68 -14.39 -2.21
N ASP A 86 8.49 -14.26 -2.80
CA ASP A 86 8.08 -15.01 -4.01
C ASP A 86 9.07 -14.84 -5.16
N ILE A 87 9.72 -13.68 -5.26
CA ILE A 87 10.72 -13.41 -6.30
C ILE A 87 12.02 -14.18 -6.01
N LEU A 88 12.36 -14.40 -4.74
CA LEU A 88 13.60 -15.06 -4.33
C LEU A 88 13.44 -16.58 -4.19
N ARG A 89 12.23 -17.08 -3.93
CA ARG A 89 11.92 -18.50 -3.77
C ARG A 89 12.48 -19.40 -4.89
N PRO A 90 12.36 -19.05 -6.19
CA PRO A 90 12.93 -19.86 -7.27
C PRO A 90 14.45 -19.98 -7.17
N ALA A 91 15.14 -18.86 -6.87
CA ALA A 91 16.60 -18.86 -6.72
C ALA A 91 17.02 -19.69 -5.51
N ILE A 92 16.38 -19.49 -4.35
CA ILE A 92 16.63 -20.24 -3.12
C ILE A 92 16.45 -21.75 -3.36
N LYS A 93 15.37 -22.13 -4.07
CA LYS A 93 15.10 -23.52 -4.44
C LYS A 93 16.16 -24.11 -5.37
N ASN A 94 16.66 -23.34 -6.33
CA ASN A 94 17.75 -23.77 -7.22
C ASN A 94 19.05 -24.06 -6.45
N TYR A 95 19.30 -23.35 -5.34
CA TYR A 95 20.41 -23.61 -4.43
C TYR A 95 20.12 -24.69 -3.37
N GLY A 96 19.01 -25.43 -3.50
CA GLY A 96 18.63 -26.48 -2.56
C GLY A 96 18.06 -25.99 -1.23
N GLY A 97 17.63 -24.73 -1.17
CA GLY A 97 17.00 -24.14 0.01
C GLY A 97 15.49 -23.99 -0.10
N SER A 98 14.86 -23.62 1.00
CA SER A 98 13.46 -23.20 1.08
C SER A 98 13.28 -22.11 2.12
N VAL A 99 12.33 -21.19 1.87
CA VAL A 99 12.01 -20.08 2.78
C VAL A 99 10.50 -19.94 2.94
N GLN A 100 10.05 -19.81 4.19
CA GLN A 100 8.65 -19.59 4.55
C GLN A 100 8.56 -18.63 5.74
N VAL A 101 7.79 -17.55 5.61
CA VAL A 101 7.53 -16.65 6.74
C VAL A 101 6.47 -17.30 7.63
N LEU A 102 6.73 -17.34 8.94
CA LEU A 102 5.81 -17.90 9.93
C LEU A 102 5.00 -16.80 10.61
N SER A 103 5.67 -15.75 11.08
CA SER A 103 5.02 -14.61 11.74
C SER A 103 5.90 -13.36 11.62
N VAL A 104 5.24 -12.19 11.70
CA VAL A 104 5.91 -10.89 11.82
C VAL A 104 5.18 -10.12 12.91
N GLU A 105 5.89 -9.78 13.98
CA GLU A 105 5.32 -9.09 15.14
C GLU A 105 6.37 -8.14 15.73
N GLY A 106 6.03 -6.88 15.99
CA GLY A 106 6.90 -5.95 16.72
C GLY A 106 8.28 -5.70 16.12
N GLY A 107 8.45 -5.91 14.81
CA GLY A 107 9.74 -5.80 14.10
C GLY A 107 10.60 -7.07 14.14
N ASP A 108 10.14 -8.15 14.78
CA ASP A 108 10.69 -9.48 14.67
C ASP A 108 10.00 -10.25 13.54
N CYS A 109 10.80 -10.77 12.61
CA CYS A 109 10.32 -11.60 11.51
C CYS A 109 10.83 -13.03 11.70
N LEU A 110 9.90 -13.95 11.95
CA LEU A 110 10.20 -15.36 12.11
C LEU A 110 10.06 -16.06 10.76
N VAL A 111 11.17 -16.63 10.28
CA VAL A 111 11.24 -17.27 8.97
C VAL A 111 11.76 -18.69 9.14
N LYS A 112 11.01 -19.66 8.63
CA LYS A 112 11.50 -21.01 8.44
C LYS A 112 12.40 -21.04 7.22
N TYR A 113 13.69 -21.21 7.43
CA TYR A 113 14.69 -21.24 6.37
C TYR A 113 15.49 -22.53 6.46
N VAL A 114 15.56 -23.24 5.34
CA VAL A 114 16.40 -24.44 5.18
C VAL A 114 17.29 -24.19 3.98
N GLY A 115 18.60 -24.42 4.09
CA GLY A 115 19.54 -24.21 3.00
C GLY A 115 20.92 -23.78 3.49
N PRO A 116 21.85 -23.51 2.56
CA PRO A 116 23.20 -23.07 2.91
C PRO A 116 23.22 -21.66 3.52
N ASP A 117 24.07 -21.46 4.53
CA ASP A 117 24.20 -20.18 5.27
C ASP A 117 24.50 -18.96 4.38
N SER A 118 25.20 -19.21 3.25
CA SER A 118 25.50 -18.19 2.24
C SER A 118 24.23 -17.57 1.63
N ILE A 119 23.20 -18.39 1.40
CA ILE A 119 21.91 -17.93 0.87
C ILE A 119 21.06 -17.36 2.01
N GLY A 120 21.09 -17.97 3.20
CA GLY A 120 20.37 -17.47 4.37
C GLY A 120 20.71 -16.01 4.70
N SER A 121 22.00 -15.64 4.62
CA SER A 121 22.44 -14.27 4.85
C SER A 121 21.85 -13.28 3.84
N GLY A 122 21.77 -13.67 2.57
CA GLY A 122 21.14 -12.86 1.51
C GLY A 122 19.63 -12.69 1.71
N VAL A 123 18.95 -13.74 2.17
CA VAL A 123 17.50 -13.68 2.48
C VAL A 123 17.24 -12.72 3.64
N LYS A 124 18.04 -12.75 4.71
CA LYS A 124 17.91 -11.77 5.81
C LYS A 124 18.10 -10.34 5.32
N ALA A 125 19.13 -10.11 4.50
CA ALA A 125 19.43 -8.78 3.97
C ALA A 125 18.28 -8.25 3.12
N ALA A 126 17.74 -9.06 2.21
CA ALA A 126 16.63 -8.69 1.33
C ALA A 126 15.37 -8.29 2.13
N ILE A 127 15.04 -9.03 3.19
CA ILE A 127 13.90 -8.69 4.06
C ILE A 127 14.14 -7.34 4.75
N LYS A 128 15.30 -7.15 5.37
CA LYS A 128 15.59 -5.89 6.10
C LYS A 128 15.71 -4.67 5.18
N GLU A 129 16.21 -4.86 3.96
CA GLU A 129 16.32 -3.78 2.96
C GLU A 129 14.94 -3.34 2.44
N ARG A 130 14.02 -4.30 2.28
CA ARG A 130 12.66 -4.01 1.80
C ARG A 130 11.72 -3.52 2.90
N PHE A 131 11.87 -4.03 4.11
CA PHE A 131 10.99 -3.79 5.25
C PHE A 131 11.80 -3.12 6.38
N PRO A 132 11.88 -1.78 6.41
CA PRO A 132 12.68 -1.05 7.40
C PRO A 132 12.16 -1.24 8.83
N ASP A 133 10.89 -1.61 8.99
CA ASP A 133 10.26 -1.87 10.30
C ASP A 133 10.73 -3.21 10.90
N ILE A 134 11.30 -4.11 10.08
CA ILE A 134 11.89 -5.37 10.55
C ILE A 134 13.32 -5.10 11.05
N THR A 135 13.46 -5.08 12.37
CA THR A 135 14.77 -4.92 13.02
C THR A 135 15.53 -6.24 13.10
N ASN A 136 14.81 -7.35 13.28
CA ASN A 136 15.39 -8.66 13.53
C ASN A 136 14.73 -9.76 12.67
N VAL A 137 15.56 -10.65 12.14
CA VAL A 137 15.11 -11.79 11.32
C VAL A 137 15.64 -13.08 11.95
N VAL A 138 14.71 -13.82 12.55
CA VAL A 138 14.98 -15.07 13.24
C VAL A 138 14.73 -16.21 12.27
N PHE A 139 15.74 -17.05 12.08
CA PHE A 139 15.60 -18.27 11.29
C PHE A 139 15.32 -19.46 12.20
N THR A 140 14.25 -20.18 11.89
CA THR A 140 13.98 -21.49 12.48
C THR A 140 14.26 -22.58 11.43
N GLY A 141 14.93 -23.66 11.88
CA GLY A 141 15.21 -24.85 11.06
C GLY A 141 14.02 -25.78 10.97
#